data_AF-A0A938R597-F1
#
_entry.id   AF-A0A938R597-F1
#
_cell.length_a   1.000
_cell.length_b   1.000
_cell.length_c   1.000
_cell.angle_alpha   90.00
_cell.angle_beta   90.00
_cell.angle_gamma   90.00
#
_symmetry.space_group_name_H-M   'P 1'
#
loop_
_entity.id
_entity.type
_entity.pdbx_description
1 polymer ?
#
loop_
_entity_poly.entity_id
_entity_poly.type
_entity_poly.pdbx_seq_one_letter_code
_entity_poly.pdbx_strand_id
1 'polypeptide(L)' 'MEAGLAKRILEGDIRAASRLMRDIDDRIPSAMDALKELYPKTGKAYIVGITG' A
#
# COMPACT_ATOMS: atom_id res chain seq x y z
N MET A 1 -9.55 9.14 -16.33
CA MET A 1 -9.81 8.03 -15.38
C MET A 1 -8.66 8.03 -14.41
N GLU A 2 -8.91 8.33 -13.14
CA GLU A 2 -7.85 8.35 -12.13
C GLU A 2 -7.23 6.94 -12.04
N ALA A 3 -5.90 6.83 -12.17
CA ALA A 3 -5.23 5.55 -11.99
C ALA A 3 -5.54 5.03 -10.58
N GLY A 4 -5.94 3.75 -10.49
CA GLY A 4 -6.23 3.12 -9.20
C GLY A 4 -5.08 3.31 -8.21
N LEU A 5 -5.41 3.40 -6.92
CA LEU A 5 -4.45 3.72 -5.85
C LEU A 5 -3.23 2.78 -5.87
N ALA A 6 -3.44 1.48 -6.10
CA ALA A 6 -2.38 0.49 -6.21
C ALA A 6 -1.44 0.73 -7.41
N LYS A 7 -1.98 1.11 -8.58
CA LYS A 7 -1.17 1.45 -9.76
C LYS A 7 -0.21 2.60 -9.47
N ARG A 8 -0.70 3.67 -8.85
CA ARG A 8 0.15 4.82 -8.46
C ARG A 8 1.25 4.43 -7.50
N ILE A 9 0.95 3.54 -6.54
CA ILE A 9 1.94 2.99 -5.61
C ILE A 9 3.01 2.19 -6.36
N LEU A 10 2.61 1.34 -7.33
CA LEU A 10 3.55 0.57 -8.16
C LEU A 10 4.43 1.45 -9.06
N GLU A 11 3.97 2.65 -9.41
CA GLU A 11 4.73 3.67 -10.14
C GLU A 11 5.65 4.51 -9.22
N GLY A 12 5.63 4.28 -7.91
CA GLY A 12 6.49 4.94 -6.94
C GLY A 12 5.92 6.23 -6.32
N ASP A 13 4.61 6.49 -6.44
CA ASP A 13 3.96 7.63 -5.81
C ASP A 13 3.90 7.46 -4.27
N ILE A 14 4.81 8.14 -3.57
CA ILE A 14 4.92 8.11 -2.10
C ILE A 14 3.62 8.60 -1.44
N ARG A 15 2.94 9.60 -2.01
CA ARG A 15 1.69 10.14 -1.41
C ARG A 15 0.56 9.14 -1.50
N ALA A 16 0.48 8.40 -2.61
CA ALA A 16 -0.49 7.31 -2.76
C ALA A 16 -0.23 6.21 -1.72
N ALA A 17 1.03 5.87 -1.44
CA ALA A 17 1.38 4.89 -0.41
C ALA A 17 1.00 5.38 1.00
N SER A 18 1.34 6.62 1.35
CA SER A 18 0.96 7.21 2.65
C SER A 18 -0.56 7.28 2.83
N ARG A 19 -1.30 7.55 1.75
CA ARG A 19 -2.77 7.54 1.77
C ARG A 19 -3.31 6.14 2.08
N LEU A 20 -2.78 5.11 1.41
CA LEU A 20 -3.19 3.73 1.67
C LEU A 20 -2.91 3.32 3.12
N MET A 21 -1.75 3.69 3.68
CA MET A 21 -1.43 3.41 5.10
C MET A 21 -2.48 4.02 6.03
N ARG A 22 -2.86 5.28 5.81
CA ARG A 22 -3.92 5.95 6.58
C ARG A 22 -5.28 5.28 6.40
N ASP A 23 -5.66 4.97 5.16
CA ASP A 23 -6.94 4.33 4.87
C ASP A 23 -7.03 2.94 5.57
N ILE A 24 -5.91 2.23 5.73
CA ILE A 24 -5.82 0.99 6.52
C ILE A 24 -6.01 1.27 8.02
N ASP A 25 -5.29 2.25 8.58
CA ASP A 25 -5.39 2.62 9.99
C ASP A 25 -6.81 3.06 10.37
N ASP A 26 -7.46 3.84 9.49
CA ASP A 26 -8.83 4.33 9.63
C ASP A 26 -9.90 3.26 9.27
N ARG A 27 -9.49 2.05 8.91
CA ARG A 27 -10.35 0.90 8.54
C ARG A 27 -11.33 1.20 7.40
N ILE A 28 -10.89 1.99 6.42
CA ILE A 28 -11.69 2.29 5.24
C ILE A 28 -11.86 1.00 4.40
N PRO A 29 -13.09 0.55 4.10
CA PRO A 29 -13.32 -0.71 3.39
C PRO A 29 -12.60 -0.83 2.03
N SER A 30 -12.46 0.28 1.29
CA SER A 30 -11.80 0.32 -0.01
C SER A 30 -10.29 0.11 0.03
N ALA A 31 -9.66 0.24 1.20
CA ALA A 31 -8.22 -0.03 1.35
C ALA A 31 -7.87 -1.49 1.03
N MET A 32 -8.80 -2.41 1.31
CA MET A 32 -8.61 -3.84 1.08
C MET A 32 -8.47 -4.19 -0.39
N ASP A 33 -9.15 -3.46 -1.28
CA ASP A 33 -9.07 -3.72 -2.73
C ASP A 33 -7.69 -3.37 -3.27
N ALA A 34 -7.13 -2.23 -2.84
CA ALA A 34 -5.76 -1.86 -3.16
C ALA A 34 -4.73 -2.85 -2.59
N LEU A 35 -4.94 -3.34 -1.36
CA LEU A 35 -4.07 -4.36 -0.75
C LEU A 35 -4.07 -5.68 -1.55
N LYS A 36 -5.23 -6.15 -2.01
CA LYS A 36 -5.33 -7.37 -2.84
C LYS A 36 -4.56 -7.23 -4.16
N GLU A 37 -4.62 -6.05 -4.78
CA GLU A 37 -3.87 -5.78 -6.02
C GLU A 37 -2.35 -5.72 -5.78
N LEU A 38 -1.93 -5.13 -4.66
CA LEU A 38 -0.52 -5.00 -4.29
C LEU A 38 0.11 -6.32 -3.81
N TYR A 39 -0.65 -7.16 -3.10
CA TYR A 39 -0.16 -8.39 -2.47
C TYR A 39 0.74 -9.27 -3.36
N PRO A 40 0.35 -9.66 -4.60
CA PRO A 40 1.20 -10.48 -5.46
C PRO A 40 2.50 -9.80 -5.94
N LYS A 41 2.68 -8.49 -5.68
CA LYS A 41 3.88 -7.72 -6.05
C LYS A 41 4.82 -7.46 -4.86
N THR A 42 4.47 -7.93 -3.66
CA THR A 42 5.26 -7.78 -2.43
C THR A 42 6.34 -8.86 -2.27
N GLY A 43 7.06 -8.88 -1.14
CA GLY A 43 8.05 -9.93 -0.81
C GLY A 43 9.47 -9.71 -1.34
N LYS A 44 9.76 -8.58 -1.97
CA LYS A 44 11.08 -8.24 -2.55
C LYS A 44 12.02 -7.50 -1.59
N ALA A 45 11.54 -7.13 -0.40
CA ALA A 45 12.29 -6.35 0.59
C ALA A 45 12.67 -7.22 1.80
N TYR A 46 13.80 -6.88 2.42
CA TYR A 46 14.19 -7.46 3.71
C TYR A 46 13.38 -6.82 4.84
N ILE A 47 12.80 -7.65 5.72
CA ILE A 47 12.10 -7.21 6.91
C ILE A 47 13.03 -7.42 8.10
N VAL A 48 13.42 -6.34 8.77
CA VAL A 48 14.32 -6.37 9.95
C VAL A 48 13.59 -5.79 11.15
N GLY A 49 13.43 -6.60 12.21
CA GLY A 49 12.86 -6.17 13.48
C GLY A 49 13.96 -5.74 14.45
N ILE A 50 13.84 -4.54 15.03
CA ILE A 50 14.74 -4.02 16.05
C ILE A 50 13.90 -3.70 17.29
N THR A 51 14.35 -4.14 18.45
CA THR A 51 13.70 -3.96 19.76
C THR A 51 14.75 -3.72 20.84
N GLY A 52 14.37 -3.05 21.94
CA GLY A 52 15.24 -2.67 23.06
C GLY A 52 14.47 -1.92 24.13
#